data_AF-A0A5N9B2Z3-F1
#
_entry.id   AF-A0A5N9B2Z3-F1
#
_cell.length_a   1.000
_cell.length_b   1.000
_cell.length_c   1.000
_cell.angle_alpha   90.00
_cell.angle_beta   90.00
_cell.angle_gamma   90.00
#
_symmetry.space_group_name_H-M   'P 1'
#
loop_
_entity.id
_entity.type
_entity.pdbx_description
1 polymer ?
#
loop_
_entity_poly.entity_id
_entity_poly.type
_entity_poly.pdbx_seq_one_letter_code
_entity_poly.pdbx_strand_id
1 'polypeptide(L)'
;MQTYSYIIVILVSLFFFGIIYWNFRKFKTSLEGYVVDRNNINSWTSISTLVSSILGAWILFSPSEAGTWSGINGILGYSFGQALPFVAFAFIGSRIRELMPSGHSVTE
;
A
#
# COMPACT_ATOMS: atom_id res chain seq x y z
N MET A 1 32.77 5.13 8.00
CA MET A 1 31.77 4.90 6.92
C MET A 1 30.38 4.58 7.47
N GLN A 2 30.25 3.65 8.43
CA GLN A 2 28.95 3.30 9.06
C GLN A 2 28.17 4.49 9.61
N THR A 3 28.83 5.40 10.34
CA THR A 3 28.18 6.60 10.93
C THR A 3 27.57 7.53 9.89
N TYR A 4 28.25 7.74 8.76
CA TYR A 4 27.72 8.56 7.66
C TYR A 4 26.50 7.92 7.01
N SER A 5 26.48 6.59 6.88
CA SER A 5 25.32 5.86 6.38
C SER A 5 24.10 6.04 7.29
N TYR A 6 24.27 5.91 8.62
CA TYR A 6 23.17 6.15 9.56
C TYR A 6 22.64 7.59 9.50
N ILE A 7 23.54 8.58 9.41
CA ILE A 7 23.15 9.99 9.29
C ILE A 7 22.30 10.22 8.04
N ILE A 8 22.70 9.66 6.90
CA ILE A 8 21.95 9.78 5.64
C ILE A 8 20.57 9.15 5.77
N VAL A 9 20.46 7.94 6.34
CA VAL A 9 19.17 7.26 6.53
C VAL A 9 18.23 8.09 7.40
N ILE A 10 18.74 8.66 8.50
CA ILE A 10 17.95 9.51 9.40
C ILE A 10 17.50 10.78 8.68
N LEU A 11 18.39 11.46 7.96
CA LEU A 11 18.06 12.69 7.23
C LEU A 11 16.99 12.45 6.14
N VAL A 12 17.13 11.37 5.37
CA VAL A 12 16.15 11.00 4.34
C VAL A 12 14.80 10.67 4.99
N SER A 13 14.80 9.91 6.10
CA SER A 13 13.57 9.58 6.82
C SER A 13 12.87 10.83 7.34
N LEU A 14 13.61 11.74 7.98
CA LEU A 14 13.08 13.02 8.48
C LEU A 14 12.55 13.91 7.36
N PHE A 15 13.21 13.92 6.20
CA PHE A 15 12.74 14.66 5.04
C PHE A 15 11.36 14.18 4.56
N PHE A 16 11.19 12.86 4.39
CA PHE A 16 9.90 12.28 4.00
C PHE A 16 8.82 12.49 5.07
N PHE A 17 9.14 12.29 6.35
CA PHE A 17 8.22 12.60 7.46
C PHE A 17 7.81 14.08 7.47
N GLY A 18 8.76 14.98 7.21
CA GLY A 18 8.50 16.41 7.12
C GLY A 18 7.52 16.77 6.00
N ILE A 19 7.67 16.17 4.82
CA ILE A 19 6.74 16.33 3.69
C ILE A 19 5.34 15.83 4.07
N ILE A 20 5.24 14.63 4.65
CA ILE A 20 3.95 14.06 5.07
C ILE A 20 3.30 14.98 6.10
N TYR A 21 4.01 15.35 7.15
CA TYR A 21 3.50 16.25 8.19
C TYR A 21 3.01 17.58 7.60
N TRP A 22 3.77 18.18 6.68
CA TRP A 22 3.38 19.44 6.03
C TRP A 22 2.08 19.31 5.24
N ASN A 23 1.87 18.20 4.55
CA ASN A 23 0.65 17.97 3.77
C ASN A 23 -0.57 17.70 4.67
N PHE A 24 -0.39 16.97 5.78
CA PHE A 24 -1.50 16.52 6.62
C PHE A 24 -1.84 17.45 7.79
N ARG A 25 -0.95 18.38 8.19
CA ARG A 25 -1.17 19.30 9.34
C ARG A 25 -2.42 20.18 9.25
N LYS A 26 -3.04 20.33 8.07
CA LYS A 26 -4.24 21.16 7.86
C LYS A 26 -5.53 20.36 7.77
N PHE A 27 -5.46 19.03 7.73
CA PHE A 27 -6.66 18.18 7.66
C PHE A 27 -7.30 18.07 9.04
N LYS A 28 -8.47 18.68 9.20
CA LYS A 28 -9.35 18.48 10.35
C LYS A 28 -10.47 17.54 9.91
N THR A 29 -10.43 16.30 10.38
CA THR A 29 -11.38 15.25 10.02
C THR A 29 -12.01 14.67 11.29
N SER A 30 -13.29 14.33 11.24
CA SER A 30 -13.99 13.62 12.32
C SER A 30 -13.38 12.21 12.52
N LEU A 31 -13.57 11.58 13.68
CA LEU A 31 -13.07 10.22 13.91
C LEU A 31 -13.55 9.25 12.82
N GLU A 32 -14.82 9.34 12.43
CA GLU A 32 -15.39 8.52 11.37
C GLU A 32 -14.74 8.80 10.00
N GLY A 33 -14.56 10.07 9.62
CA GLY A 33 -13.88 10.40 8.37
C GLY A 33 -12.39 10.05 8.36
N TYR A 34 -11.78 9.85 9.53
CA TYR A 34 -10.38 9.43 9.64
C TYR A 34 -10.25 7.92 9.50
N VAL A 35 -11.17 7.17 10.10
CA VAL A 35 -11.19 5.70 10.07
C VAL A 35 -11.77 5.18 8.76
N VAL A 36 -12.86 5.79 8.27
CA VAL A 36 -13.59 5.36 7.09
C VAL A 36 -13.94 6.57 6.20
N ASP A 37 -12.98 6.99 5.39
CA ASP A 37 -13.16 8.06 4.39
C ASP A 37 -13.93 7.55 3.14
N ARG A 38 -15.21 7.20 3.33
CA ARG A 38 -16.04 6.52 2.32
C ARG A 38 -16.18 7.36 1.05
N ASN A 39 -15.82 6.78 -0.11
CA ASN A 39 -16.01 7.39 -1.44
C ASN A 39 -15.31 8.75 -1.67
N ASN A 40 -14.41 9.18 -0.79
CA ASN A 40 -13.82 10.52 -0.88
C ASN A 40 -12.49 10.54 -1.65
N ILE A 41 -11.84 9.38 -1.78
CA ILE A 41 -10.57 9.24 -2.51
C ILE A 41 -10.80 8.74 -3.93
N ASN A 42 -10.01 9.26 -4.87
CA ASN A 42 -10.07 8.82 -6.26
C ASN A 42 -9.59 7.36 -6.40
N SER A 43 -9.97 6.70 -7.51
CA SER A 43 -9.63 5.29 -7.74
C SER A 43 -8.11 5.03 -7.82
N TRP A 44 -7.33 5.97 -8.37
CA TRP A 44 -5.88 5.84 -8.50
C TRP A 44 -5.16 5.90 -7.15
N THR A 45 -5.57 6.79 -6.27
CA THR A 45 -5.08 6.90 -4.89
C THR A 45 -5.48 5.67 -4.11
N SER A 46 -6.70 5.17 -4.27
CA SER A 46 -7.16 3.93 -3.64
C SER A 46 -6.31 2.73 -4.05
N ILE A 47 -6.09 2.57 -5.36
CA ILE A 47 -5.24 1.51 -5.92
C ILE A 47 -3.79 1.67 -5.42
N SER A 48 -3.25 2.89 -5.42
CA SER A 48 -1.87 3.14 -4.98
C SER A 48 -1.66 2.80 -3.50
N THR A 49 -2.60 3.18 -2.63
CA THR A 49 -2.56 2.83 -1.21
C THR A 49 -2.66 1.33 -1.00
N LEU A 50 -3.59 0.67 -1.71
CA LEU A 50 -3.76 -0.78 -1.65
C LEU A 50 -2.49 -1.52 -2.11
N VAL A 51 -1.94 -1.11 -3.27
CA VAL A 51 -0.71 -1.68 -3.83
C VAL A 51 0.48 -1.47 -2.91
N SER A 52 0.65 -0.25 -2.36
CA SER A 52 1.71 0.06 -1.40
C SER A 52 1.62 -0.82 -0.14
N SER A 53 0.40 -0.99 0.41
CA SER A 53 0.18 -1.81 1.60
C SER A 53 0.45 -3.30 1.36
N ILE A 54 0.12 -3.81 0.16
CA ILE A 54 0.27 -5.23 -0.16
C ILE A 54 1.69 -5.56 -0.61
N LEU A 55 2.42 -4.66 -1.28
CA LEU A 55 3.75 -4.98 -1.83
C LEU A 55 4.91 -4.68 -0.86
N GLY A 56 4.71 -3.76 0.09
CA GLY A 56 5.70 -3.42 1.12
C GLY A 56 7.12 -3.13 0.60
N ALA A 57 8.11 -3.29 1.48
CA ALA A 57 9.52 -3.12 1.11
C ALA A 57 10.11 -4.33 0.36
N TRP A 58 9.51 -5.51 0.50
CA TRP A 58 10.07 -6.75 -0.05
C TRP A 58 10.03 -6.81 -1.58
N ILE A 59 9.16 -6.02 -2.20
CA ILE A 59 9.10 -5.88 -3.67
C ILE A 59 10.44 -5.45 -4.28
N LEU A 60 11.34 -4.84 -3.51
CA LEU A 60 12.68 -4.45 -3.95
C LEU A 60 13.62 -5.66 -4.16
N PHE A 61 13.33 -6.80 -3.52
CA PHE A 61 14.20 -7.98 -3.50
C PHE A 61 13.53 -9.22 -4.09
N SER A 62 12.23 -9.42 -3.88
CA SER A 62 11.56 -10.65 -4.31
C SER A 62 11.55 -10.89 -5.83
N PRO A 63 11.34 -9.88 -6.71
CA PRO A 63 11.38 -10.11 -8.15
C PRO A 63 12.78 -10.44 -8.67
N SER A 64 13.82 -9.79 -8.13
CA SER A 64 15.21 -10.03 -8.53
C SER A 64 15.70 -11.38 -8.03
N GLU A 65 15.30 -11.79 -6.84
CA GLU A 65 15.51 -13.14 -6.32
C GLU A 65 14.82 -14.18 -7.22
N ALA A 66 13.52 -14.02 -7.50
CA ALA A 66 12.78 -14.94 -8.37
C ALA A 66 13.39 -15.04 -9.78
N GLY A 67 13.88 -13.91 -10.32
CA GLY A 67 14.58 -13.86 -11.60
C GLY A 67 15.93 -14.58 -11.60
N THR A 68 16.62 -14.62 -10.47
CA THR A 68 17.92 -15.32 -10.36
C THR A 68 17.74 -16.83 -10.37
N TRP A 69 16.71 -17.35 -9.70
CA TRP A 69 16.47 -18.79 -9.60
C TRP A 69 15.71 -19.37 -10.79
N SER A 70 14.75 -18.64 -11.35
CA SER A 70 13.80 -19.16 -12.35
C SER A 70 13.71 -18.28 -13.61
N GLY A 71 14.56 -17.25 -13.72
CA GLY A 71 14.61 -16.38 -14.90
C GLY A 71 13.29 -15.63 -15.14
N ILE A 72 12.96 -15.43 -16.41
CA ILE A 72 11.73 -14.74 -16.81
C ILE A 72 10.46 -15.46 -16.34
N ASN A 73 10.48 -16.79 -16.26
CA ASN A 73 9.34 -17.59 -15.81
C ASN A 73 9.04 -17.34 -14.33
N GLY A 74 10.08 -17.19 -13.49
CA GLY A 74 9.95 -16.82 -12.09
C GLY A 74 9.34 -15.44 -11.89
N ILE A 75 9.79 -14.46 -12.69
CA ILE A 75 9.26 -13.09 -12.65
C ILE A 75 7.78 -13.08 -13.06
N LEU A 76 7.43 -13.75 -14.16
CA LEU A 76 6.04 -13.84 -14.62
C LEU A 76 5.16 -14.54 -13.57
N GLY A 77 5.63 -15.66 -13.02
CA GLY A 77 4.93 -16.38 -11.96
C GLY A 77 4.71 -15.52 -10.72
N TYR A 78 5.72 -14.77 -10.28
CA TYR A 78 5.60 -13.82 -9.17
C TYR A 78 4.58 -12.72 -9.50
N SER A 79 4.67 -12.09 -10.67
CA SER A 79 3.75 -11.03 -11.08
C SER A 79 2.30 -11.51 -11.15
N PHE A 80 2.04 -12.68 -11.73
CA PHE A 80 0.70 -13.26 -11.77
C PHE A 80 0.21 -13.66 -10.37
N GLY A 81 1.08 -14.24 -9.54
CA GLY A 81 0.78 -14.57 -8.15
C GLY A 81 0.40 -13.34 -7.32
N GLN A 82 1.11 -12.22 -7.49
CA GLN A 82 0.83 -10.97 -6.81
C GLN A 82 -0.42 -10.26 -7.36
N ALA A 83 -0.76 -10.45 -8.64
CA ALA A 83 -1.96 -9.85 -9.25
C ALA A 83 -3.26 -10.53 -8.80
N LEU A 84 -3.23 -11.83 -8.50
CA LEU A 84 -4.41 -12.62 -8.14
C LEU A 84 -5.20 -12.06 -6.93
N PRO A 85 -4.56 -11.68 -5.81
CA PRO A 85 -5.25 -11.03 -4.70
C PRO A 85 -6.02 -9.76 -5.10
N PHE A 86 -5.47 -8.92 -5.99
CA PHE A 86 -6.16 -7.70 -6.44
C PHE A 86 -7.42 -8.04 -7.23
N VAL A 87 -7.35 -9.06 -8.09
CA VAL A 87 -8.51 -9.55 -8.83
C VAL A 87 -9.56 -10.09 -7.86
N ALA A 88 -9.16 -10.91 -6.90
CA ALA A 88 -10.06 -11.43 -5.87
C ALA A 88 -10.71 -10.29 -5.05
N PHE A 89 -9.94 -9.29 -4.62
CA PHE A 89 -10.46 -8.13 -3.89
C PHE A 89 -11.41 -7.26 -4.73
N ALA A 90 -11.21 -7.16 -6.05
CA ALA A 90 -12.13 -6.42 -6.91
C ALA A 90 -13.54 -7.05 -6.92
N PHE A 91 -13.62 -8.38 -6.94
CA PHE A 91 -14.90 -9.11 -6.92
C PHE A 91 -15.48 -9.24 -5.50
N ILE A 92 -14.66 -9.63 -4.53
CA ILE A 92 -15.13 -9.85 -3.15
C ILE A 92 -15.43 -8.51 -2.47
N GLY A 93 -14.56 -7.52 -2.64
CA GLY A 93 -14.70 -6.21 -2.01
C GLY A 93 -15.94 -5.45 -2.50
N SER A 94 -16.26 -5.53 -3.80
CA SER A 94 -17.50 -4.95 -4.32
C SER A 94 -18.74 -5.62 -3.72
N ARG A 95 -18.74 -6.96 -3.62
CA ARG A 95 -19.85 -7.70 -3.02
C ARG A 95 -20.04 -7.40 -1.53
N ILE A 96 -18.96 -7.33 -0.75
CA ILE A 96 -19.02 -6.96 0.68
C ILE A 96 -19.63 -5.56 0.83
N ARG A 97 -19.23 -4.62 -0.04
CA ARG A 97 -19.72 -3.24 0.00
C ARG A 97 -21.22 -3.11 -0.29
N GLU A 98 -21.76 -3.98 -1.14
CA GLU A 98 -23.21 -4.05 -1.41
C GLU A 98 -23.98 -4.62 -0.20
N LEU A 99 -23.45 -5.67 0.43
CA LEU A 99 -24.10 -6.35 1.55
C LEU A 99 -24.04 -5.54 2.85
N MET A 100 -22.95 -4.81 3.06
CA MET A 100 -22.67 -4.04 4.28
C MET A 100 -22.23 -2.61 3.94
N PRO A 101 -23.13 -1.77 3.43
CA PRO A 101 -22.79 -0.41 2.98
C PRO A 101 -22.26 0.49 4.12
N SER A 102 -22.63 0.19 5.36
CA SER A 102 -22.22 0.91 6.58
C SER A 102 -21.16 0.16 7.40
N GLY A 103 -20.59 -0.96 6.93
CA GLY A 103 -19.55 -1.69 7.68
C GLY A 103 -18.26 -0.89 7.81
N HIS A 104 -17.60 -0.93 8.96
CA HIS A 104 -16.35 -0.21 9.27
C HIS A 104 -15.14 -1.13 9.33
N SER A 105 -15.34 -2.43 9.53
CA SER A 105 -14.29 -3.44 9.56
C SER A 105 -14.74 -4.77 8.97
N VAL A 106 -13.81 -5.69 8.74
CA VAL A 106 -14.09 -7.04 8.21
C VAL A 106 -14.73 -7.96 9.27
N THR A 107 -14.56 -7.65 10.56
CA THR A 107 -15.07 -8.44 11.69
C THR A 107 -16.43 -7.98 12.20
N GLU A 108 -16.88 -6.79 11.79
CA GLU A 108 -18.22 -6.28 12.06
C GLU A 108 -19.24 -6.98 11.16
#